data_AF-H9VU31-F1
#
_entry.id   AF-H9VU31-F1
#
_cell.length_a   1.000
_cell.length_b   1.000
_cell.length_c   1.000
_cell.angle_alpha   90.00
_cell.angle_beta   90.00
_cell.angle_gamma   90.00
#
_symmetry.space_group_name_H-M   'P 1'
#
loop_
_entity.id
_entity.type
_entity.pdbx_description
1 polymer ?
#
loop_
_entity_poly.entity_id
_entity_poly.type
_entity_poly.pdbx_seq_one_letter_code
_entity_poly.pdbx_strand_id
1 'polypeptide(L)' 'EDDAREPPTVPPHLQHTLLNSPVNVEASGSLPLPQNVILNHLYIGNTENTRSMVALGLTHRFRSKFVTVVLYKPA' A
#
# COMPACT_ATOMS: atom_id res chain seq x y z
N GLU A 1 1.82 0.92 -36.21
CA GLU A 1 1.99 0.35 -34.86
C GLU A 1 2.46 1.50 -33.99
N ASP A 2 1.59 1.95 -33.09
CA ASP A 2 1.70 3.23 -32.38
C ASP A 2 2.46 3.01 -31.07
N ASP A 3 3.77 2.82 -31.17
CA ASP A 3 4.68 2.54 -30.05
C ASP A 3 5.14 3.82 -29.30
N ALA A 4 4.45 4.95 -29.45
CA ALA A 4 4.85 6.24 -28.89
C ALA A 4 3.75 6.96 -28.09
N ARG A 5 2.71 6.25 -27.64
CA ARG A 5 1.69 6.85 -26.78
C ARG A 5 2.26 7.06 -25.37
N GLU A 6 2.19 8.31 -24.90
CA GLU A 6 2.63 8.69 -23.56
C GLU A 6 2.00 7.79 -22.49
N PRO A 7 2.77 7.34 -21.46
CA PRO A 7 2.22 6.50 -20.42
C PRO A 7 1.06 7.23 -19.70
N PRO A 8 0.03 6.49 -19.27
CA PRO A 8 -1.06 7.08 -18.52
C PRO A 8 -0.56 7.67 -17.21
N THR A 9 -1.19 8.77 -16.79
CA THR A 9 -0.91 9.37 -15.49
C THR A 9 -1.35 8.44 -14.36
N VAL A 10 -0.60 8.48 -13.25
CA VAL A 10 -0.90 7.64 -12.08
C VAL A 10 -2.23 8.12 -11.46
N PRO A 11 -3.19 7.21 -11.20
CA PRO A 11 -4.43 7.57 -10.53
C PRO A 11 -4.16 8.14 -9.13
N PRO A 12 -4.81 9.25 -8.71
CA PRO A 12 -4.58 9.88 -7.42
C PRO A 12 -4.90 8.94 -6.24
N HIS A 13 -5.82 8.01 -6.43
CA HIS A 13 -6.18 6.98 -5.44
C HIS A 13 -4.97 6.15 -4.95
N LEU A 14 -3.97 5.93 -5.81
CA LEU A 14 -2.78 5.14 -5.45
C LEU A 14 -1.82 5.90 -4.53
N GLN A 15 -2.00 7.20 -4.33
CA GLN A 15 -1.19 8.00 -3.42
C GLN A 15 -1.63 7.82 -1.94
N HIS A 16 -2.82 7.27 -1.70
CA HIS A 16 -3.42 7.14 -0.38
C HIS A 16 -3.36 5.68 0.09
N THR A 17 -2.34 5.31 0.87
CA THR A 17 -2.23 3.98 1.49
C THR A 17 -2.90 3.94 2.87
N LEU A 18 -3.52 2.81 3.21
CA LEU A 18 -4.13 2.56 4.52
C LEU A 18 -3.12 2.71 5.67
N LEU A 19 -1.86 2.39 5.41
CA LEU A 19 -0.79 2.41 6.42
C LEU A 19 -0.35 3.82 6.80
N ASN A 20 -0.69 4.83 6.01
CA ASN A 20 -0.41 6.24 6.29
C ASN A 20 -1.59 6.96 6.96
N SER A 21 -2.71 6.26 7.17
CA SER A 21 -3.86 6.84 7.89
C SER A 21 -3.56 6.92 9.39
N PRO A 22 -4.03 7.95 10.10
CA PRO A 22 -3.85 8.06 11.55
C PRO A 22 -4.47 6.84 12.24
N VAL A 23 -3.68 6.20 13.10
CA VAL A 23 -4.14 5.04 13.89
C VAL A 23 -5.22 5.53 14.86
N ASN A 24 -6.43 4.99 14.74
CA ASN A 24 -7.43 5.17 15.79
C ASN A 24 -6.97 4.37 17.02
N VAL A 25 -6.50 5.09 18.05
CA VAL A 25 -5.92 4.54 19.28
C VAL A 25 -6.91 3.65 20.05
N GLU A 26 -8.22 3.87 19.85
CA GLU A 26 -9.29 3.06 20.47
C GLU A 26 -9.55 1.74 19.73
N ALA A 27 -9.20 1.66 18.44
CA ALA A 27 -9.39 0.48 17.60
C ALA A 27 -8.05 -0.21 17.41
N SER A 28 -7.57 -0.87 18.47
CA SER A 28 -6.33 -1.65 18.51
C SER A 28 -6.18 -2.61 17.31
N GLY A 29 -5.54 -2.12 16.24
CA GLY A 29 -5.21 -2.90 15.04
C GLY A 29 -6.24 -2.90 13.90
N SER A 30 -7.34 -2.14 13.97
CA SER A 30 -8.32 -2.09 12.87
C SER A 30 -7.99 -1.00 11.87
N LEU A 31 -7.56 -1.39 10.66
CA LEU A 31 -7.41 -0.47 9.53
C LEU A 31 -8.77 -0.02 8.98
N PRO A 32 -8.87 1.19 8.39
CA PRO A 32 -10.08 1.62 7.71
C PRO A 32 -10.38 0.70 6.51
N LEU A 33 -11.66 0.68 6.10
CA LEU A 33 -12.09 -0.11 4.94
C LEU A 33 -11.38 0.39 3.66
N PRO A 34 -10.64 -0.47 2.94
CA PRO A 34 -9.99 -0.06 1.70
C PRO A 34 -10.97 0.26 0.59
N GLN A 35 -10.57 1.20 -0.27
CA GLN A 35 -11.15 1.32 -1.61
C GLN A 35 -10.70 0.15 -2.48
N ASN A 36 -11.57 -0.35 -3.37
CA ASN A 36 -11.21 -1.48 -4.22
C ASN A 36 -10.02 -1.18 -5.14
N VAL A 37 -9.84 0.09 -5.53
CA VAL A 37 -8.77 0.54 -6.43
C VAL A 37 -7.37 0.45 -5.82
N ILE A 38 -7.24 0.36 -4.49
CA ILE A 38 -5.92 0.24 -3.84
C ILE A 38 -5.53 -1.21 -3.53
N LEU A 39 -6.42 -2.16 -3.81
CA LEU A 39 -6.15 -3.58 -3.57
C LEU A 39 -5.13 -4.12 -4.57
N ASN A 40 -4.26 -5.01 -4.11
CA ASN A 40 -3.21 -5.66 -4.89
C ASN A 40 -2.13 -4.70 -5.44
N HIS A 41 -2.06 -3.48 -4.91
CA HIS A 41 -0.96 -2.55 -5.20
C HIS A 41 0.15 -2.69 -4.15
N LEU A 42 1.40 -2.69 -4.63
CA LEU A 42 2.59 -2.76 -3.79
C LEU A 42 3.00 -1.34 -3.35
N TYR A 43 3.14 -1.16 -2.05
CA TYR A 43 3.66 0.05 -1.43
C TYR A 43 5.04 -0.22 -0.85
N ILE A 44 5.96 0.72 -1.04
CA ILE A 44 7.33 0.61 -0.54
C ILE A 44 7.54 1.74 0.47
N GLY A 45 7.78 1.38 1.73
CA GLY A 45 8.11 2.31 2.79
C GLY A 45 9.62 2.56 2.86
N ASN A 46 10.02 3.81 2.64
CA ASN A 46 11.40 4.24 2.87
C ASN A 46 11.58 4.56 4.35
N THR A 47 12.14 3.62 5.11
CA THR A 47 12.57 3.91 6.49
C THR A 47 13.94 4.57 6.43
N GLU A 48 13.97 5.90 6.56
CA GLU A 48 15.19 6.72 6.50
C GLU A 48 16.31 6.21 7.44
N ASN A 49 15.94 5.56 8.55
CA ASN A 49 16.85 5.07 9.58
C ASN A 49 17.30 3.59 9.44
N THR A 50 16.82 2.84 8.45
CA THR A 50 17.28 1.45 8.23
C THR A 50 17.91 1.32 6.84
N ARG A 51 19.20 1.67 6.75
CA ARG A 51 19.96 1.69 5.48
C ARG A 51 20.04 0.32 4.78
N SER A 52 19.58 -0.74 5.44
CA SER A 52 19.67 -2.14 4.97
C SER A 52 18.32 -2.89 5.00
N MET A 53 17.19 -2.22 5.21
CA MET A 53 15.87 -2.88 5.19
C MET A 53 14.86 -2.07 4.39
N VAL A 54 13.96 -2.80 3.73
CA VAL A 54 12.83 -2.25 2.98
C VAL A 54 11.54 -2.81 3.57
N ALA A 55 10.58 -1.92 3.84
CA ALA A 55 9.23 -2.30 4.21
C ALA A 55 8.35 -2.35 2.97
N LEU A 56 7.70 -3.49 2.72
CA LEU A 56 6.79 -3.72 1.61
C LEU A 56 5.38 -3.89 2.17
N GLY A 57 4.42 -3.11 1.68
CA GLY A 57 3.01 -3.16 2.08
C GLY A 57 2.11 -3.57 0.93
N LEU A 58 1.12 -4.42 1.19
CA LEU A 58 0.10 -4.81 0.22
C LEU A 58 -1.23 -5.13 0.91
N THR A 59 -2.34 -4.70 0.32
CA THR A 59 -3.69 -5.07 0.78
C THR A 59 -4.35 -6.02 -0.21
N HIS A 60 -4.81 -7.18 0.28
CA HIS A 60 -5.49 -8.20 -0.51
C HIS A 60 -6.89 -8.48 0.05
N ARG A 61 -7.83 -8.83 -0.82
CA ARG A 61 -9.18 -9.25 -0.41
C ARG A 61 -9.24 -10.77 -0.29
N PHE A 62 -9.48 -11.27 0.91
CA PHE A 62 -9.75 -12.68 1.17
C PHE A 62 -11.25 -12.87 1.49
N ARG A 63 -11.99 -13.46 0.55
CA ARG A 63 -13.47 -13.59 0.59
C ARG A 63 -14.16 -12.22 0.78
N SER A 64 -14.78 -11.98 1.93
CA SER A 64 -15.47 -10.74 2.29
C SER A 64 -14.66 -9.85 3.24
N LYS A 65 -13.38 -10.20 3.48
CA LYS A 65 -12.47 -9.46 4.36
C LYS A 65 -11.26 -8.95 3.59
N PHE A 66 -10.59 -7.96 4.18
CA PHE A 66 -9.37 -7.36 3.65
C PHE A 66 -8.23 -7.61 4.60
N VAL A 67 -7.06 -7.95 4.05
CA VAL A 67 -5.85 -8.25 4.79
C VAL A 67 -4.75 -7.36 4.26
N THR A 68 -4.14 -6.57 5.13
CA THR A 68 -2.95 -5.78 4.81
C THR A 68 -1.73 -6.48 5.39
N VAL A 69 -0.78 -6.82 4.52
CA VAL A 69 0.49 -7.47 4.88
C VAL A 69 1.60 -6.44 4.82
N VAL A 70 2.48 -6.45 5.82
CA VAL A 70 3.72 -5.69 5.83
C VAL A 70 4.88 -6.68 5.95
N LEU A 71 5.72 -6.73 4.92
CA LEU A 71 6.93 -7.54 4.87
C LEU A 71 8.15 -6.64 5.05
N TYR A 72 8.97 -6.94 6.05
CA TYR A 72 10.27 -6.32 6.20
C TYR A 72 11.34 -7.25 5.61
N LYS A 73 12.00 -6.81 4.54
CA LYS A 73 13.07 -7.56 3.87
C LYS A 73 14.39 -6.80 4.01
N PRO A 74 15.50 -7.46 4.41
CA PRO A 74 16.83 -6.89 4.22
C PRO A 74 17.06 -6.56 2.74
N ALA A 75 17.64 -5.41 2.42
CA ALA A 75 17.86 -4.95 1.06
C ALA A 75 18.67 -5.97 0.25
#